data_AF-A0A800AF31-F1
#
_entry.id   AF-A0A800AF31-F1
#
_cell.length_a   1.000
_cell.length_b   1.000
_cell.length_c   1.000
_cell.angle_alpha   90.00
_cell.angle_beta   90.00
_cell.angle_gamma   90.00
#
_symmetry.space_group_name_H-M   'P 1'
#
loop_
_entity.id
_entity.type
_entity.pdbx_description
1 polymer ?
#
loop_
_entity_poly.entity_id
_entity_poly.type
_entity_poly.pdbx_seq_one_letter_code
_entity_poly.pdbx_strand_id
1 'polypeptide(L)'
;MGIQNADIVLSYDPDLLIAREVVKTEFTSEYLFDYNMSLGQITIALAGTSSLEGSGVLCEILFRLDSTAEVGSISPLTLEQVKFNGGAILPQQILHGSVLVIIPEISLSPSKAPPLSDVAITGSGFPPNEPITVRFEDTDILSSSTDGNGKFSRSFKIPDAPGVALSVSAR
;
A
#
# COMPACT_ATOMS: atom_id res chain seq x y z
N MET A 1 14.77 1.14 31.06
CA MET A 1 15.07 2.53 30.68
C MET A 1 14.69 2.68 29.23
N GLY A 2 13.45 3.08 28.99
CA GLY A 2 12.89 3.26 27.65
C GLY A 2 13.04 4.68 27.11
N ILE A 3 12.45 4.88 25.94
CA ILE A 3 12.46 6.15 25.22
C ILE A 3 11.48 7.11 25.90
N GLN A 4 11.89 8.35 26.19
CA GLN A 4 11.03 9.42 26.70
C GLN A 4 10.70 10.46 25.63
N ASN A 5 11.62 10.68 24.69
CA ASN A 5 11.39 11.59 23.56
C ASN A 5 11.99 11.02 22.28
N ALA A 6 11.38 11.32 21.14
CA ALA A 6 11.91 10.97 19.84
C ALA A 6 11.80 12.13 18.85
N ASP A 7 12.87 12.40 18.11
CA ASP A 7 12.86 13.22 16.89
C ASP A 7 13.24 12.34 15.70
N ILE A 8 12.31 12.17 14.77
CA ILE A 8 12.46 11.31 13.60
C ILE A 8 12.30 12.15 12.33
N VAL A 9 13.20 11.97 11.36
CA VAL A 9 13.09 12.55 10.03
C VAL A 9 13.06 11.41 9.02
N LEU A 10 11.97 11.33 8.26
CA LEU A 10 11.79 10.39 7.16
C LEU A 10 11.84 11.16 5.84
N SER A 11 12.61 10.68 4.87
CA SER A 11 12.57 11.13 3.49
C SER A 11 11.86 10.12 2.58
N TYR A 12 11.25 10.63 1.51
CA TYR A 12 10.56 9.86 0.47
C TYR A 12 10.70 10.59 -0.87
N ASP A 13 10.43 9.90 -1.98
CA ASP A 13 10.40 10.51 -3.32
C ASP A 13 9.08 11.26 -3.54
N PRO A 14 9.08 12.60 -3.59
CA PRO A 14 7.85 13.38 -3.75
C PRO A 14 7.23 13.32 -5.14
N ASP A 15 7.97 12.83 -6.16
CA ASP A 15 7.41 12.65 -7.50
C ASP A 15 6.59 11.34 -7.60
N LEU A 16 6.76 10.44 -6.63
CA LEU A 16 6.05 9.16 -6.56
C LEU A 16 5.00 9.11 -5.46
N LEU A 17 5.27 9.72 -4.30
CA LEU A 17 4.41 9.66 -3.13
C LEU A 17 4.01 11.06 -2.65
N ILE A 18 2.77 11.17 -2.15
CA ILE A 18 2.27 12.35 -1.46
C ILE A 18 1.91 11.94 -0.03
N ALA A 19 2.67 12.45 0.95
CA ALA A 19 2.33 12.28 2.36
C ALA A 19 1.03 13.01 2.71
N ARG A 20 0.12 12.34 3.43
CA ARG A 20 -1.20 12.88 3.77
C ARG A 20 -1.39 13.12 5.24
N GLU A 21 -0.94 12.19 6.06
CA GLU A 21 -1.16 12.25 7.50
C GLU A 21 -0.15 11.37 8.21
N VAL A 22 0.17 11.75 9.44
CA VAL A 22 0.86 10.89 10.40
C VAL A 22 -0.05 10.70 11.61
N VAL A 23 -0.31 9.45 11.97
CA VAL A 23 -1.27 9.08 13.02
C VAL A 23 -0.53 8.36 14.14
N LYS A 24 -0.85 8.69 15.39
CA LYS A 24 -0.38 7.94 16.56
C LYS A 24 -0.98 6.54 16.59
N THR A 25 -0.25 5.61 17.19
CA THR A 25 -0.79 4.29 17.53
C THR A 25 -1.14 4.22 19.02
N GLU A 26 -1.69 3.09 19.45
CA GLU A 26 -1.86 2.79 20.88
C GLU A 26 -0.54 2.80 21.66
N PHE A 27 0.58 2.46 21.00
CA PHE A 27 1.89 2.41 21.65
C PHE A 27 2.35 3.80 22.10
N THR A 28 1.95 4.86 21.41
CA THR A 28 2.33 6.25 21.69
C THR A 28 1.14 7.12 22.10
N SER A 29 0.00 6.52 22.47
CA SER A 29 -1.27 7.22 22.74
C SER A 29 -1.14 8.35 23.77
N GLU A 30 -0.43 8.09 24.87
CA GLU A 30 -0.19 9.02 25.99
C GLU A 30 0.93 10.05 25.73
N TYR A 31 1.63 9.95 24.60
CA TYR A 31 2.70 10.89 24.27
C TYR A 31 2.13 12.14 23.59
N LEU A 32 2.75 13.29 23.89
CA LEU A 32 2.65 14.45 23.02
C LEU A 32 3.23 14.06 21.66
N PHE A 33 2.52 14.44 20.61
CA PHE A 33 2.83 14.06 19.25
C PHE A 33 2.60 15.25 18.35
N ASP A 34 3.64 15.62 17.62
CA ASP A 34 3.56 16.66 16.61
C ASP A 34 4.35 16.22 15.38
N TYR A 35 3.94 16.70 14.22
CA TYR A 35 4.63 16.39 12.98
C TYR A 35 4.50 17.54 11.98
N ASN A 36 5.48 17.59 11.08
CA ASN A 36 5.47 18.51 9.96
C ASN A 36 5.76 17.74 8.67
N MET A 37 5.03 18.08 7.61
CA MET A 37 5.24 17.51 6.28
C MET A 37 5.68 18.63 5.33
N SER A 38 6.79 18.38 4.66
CA SER A 38 7.24 19.15 3.51
C SER A 38 7.45 18.20 2.32
N LEU A 39 7.76 18.76 1.16
CA LEU A 39 7.96 17.97 -0.05
C LEU A 39 9.13 16.99 0.17
N GLY A 40 8.84 15.69 0.09
CA GLY A 40 9.84 14.62 0.24
C GLY A 40 10.37 14.40 1.66
N GLN A 41 9.80 15.08 2.67
CA GLN A 41 10.26 14.92 4.06
C GLN A 41 9.11 15.02 5.08
N ILE A 42 9.17 14.16 6.09
CA ILE A 42 8.29 14.18 7.26
C ILE A 42 9.16 14.26 8.51
N THR A 43 8.91 15.24 9.36
CA THR A 43 9.52 15.34 10.69
C THR A 43 8.47 14.98 11.74
N ILE A 44 8.82 14.10 12.68
CA ILE A 44 7.93 13.60 13.72
C ILE A 44 8.61 13.80 15.07
N ALA A 45 7.89 14.39 16.01
CA ALA A 45 8.31 14.61 17.38
C ALA A 45 7.38 13.91 18.37
N LEU A 46 7.96 13.18 19.31
CA LEU A 46 7.28 12.49 20.40
C LEU A 46 7.88 12.94 21.73
N ALA A 47 7.05 13.25 22.71
CA ALA A 47 7.50 13.55 24.07
C ALA A 47 6.52 12.99 25.11
N GLY A 48 7.04 12.30 26.12
CA GLY A 48 6.24 11.71 27.19
C GLY A 48 6.95 11.75 28.54
N THR A 49 6.17 11.68 29.61
CA THR A 49 6.67 11.66 30.99
C THR A 49 6.99 10.26 31.52
N SER A 50 6.47 9.22 30.85
CA SER A 50 6.67 7.81 31.19
C SER A 50 7.42 7.13 30.07
N SER A 51 8.47 6.37 30.36
CA SER A 51 9.28 5.71 29.31
C SER A 51 8.45 4.75 28.45
N LEU A 52 8.58 4.83 27.13
CA LEU A 52 8.16 3.79 26.17
C LEU A 52 9.11 2.61 26.27
N GLU A 53 8.55 1.44 26.61
CA GLU A 53 9.30 0.20 26.76
C GLU A 53 8.64 -0.92 25.94
N GLY A 54 9.44 -1.89 25.50
CA GLY A 54 9.00 -2.96 24.60
C GLY A 54 9.05 -2.58 23.12
N SER A 55 8.44 -3.42 22.28
CA SER A 55 8.37 -3.24 20.82
C SER A 55 6.97 -2.81 20.41
N GLY A 56 6.86 -1.82 19.54
CA GLY A 56 5.59 -1.34 19.01
C GLY A 56 5.78 -0.36 17.86
N VAL A 57 4.69 -0.09 17.13
CA VAL A 57 4.67 0.90 16.05
C VAL A 57 4.55 2.28 16.67
N LEU A 58 5.46 3.21 16.40
CA LEU A 58 5.42 4.56 16.98
C LEU A 58 4.30 5.43 16.38
N CYS A 59 4.12 5.33 15.06
CA CYS A 59 3.12 6.05 14.28
C CYS A 59 2.90 5.35 12.94
N GLU A 60 1.79 5.66 12.30
CA GLU A 60 1.48 5.26 10.94
C GLU A 60 1.51 6.49 10.02
N ILE A 61 2.06 6.33 8.82
CA ILE A 61 2.14 7.40 7.82
C ILE A 61 1.28 7.01 6.63
N LEU A 62 0.28 7.83 6.32
CA LEU A 62 -0.56 7.62 5.16
C LEU A 62 0.05 8.32 3.94
N PHE A 63 0.43 7.53 2.94
CA PHE A 63 0.81 8.02 1.62
C PHE A 63 -0.32 7.81 0.62
N ARG A 64 -0.37 8.68 -0.39
CA ARG A 64 -1.02 8.39 -1.68
C ARG A 64 0.03 8.33 -2.76
N LEU A 65 -0.20 7.52 -3.79
CA LEU A 65 0.58 7.61 -5.02
C LEU A 65 0.29 8.95 -5.70
N ASP A 66 1.33 9.57 -6.27
CA ASP A 66 1.10 10.64 -7.22
C ASP A 66 0.44 10.06 -8.49
N SER A 67 -0.48 10.81 -9.07
CA SER A 67 -1.14 10.44 -10.33
C SER A 67 -0.19 10.33 -11.53
N THR A 68 1.00 10.94 -11.44
CA THR A 68 2.04 10.86 -12.49
C THR A 68 3.09 9.78 -12.21
N ALA A 69 2.99 9.07 -11.08
CA ALA A 69 3.96 8.04 -10.74
C ALA A 69 3.93 6.88 -11.74
N GLU A 70 5.11 6.50 -12.24
CA GLU A 70 5.23 5.40 -13.19
C GLU A 70 5.17 4.04 -12.48
N VAL A 71 4.43 3.08 -13.06
CA VAL A 71 4.33 1.70 -12.55
C VAL A 71 5.72 1.05 -12.53
N GLY A 72 6.07 0.41 -11.43
CA GLY A 72 7.36 -0.24 -11.23
C GLY A 72 8.43 0.66 -10.61
N SER A 73 8.19 1.97 -10.52
CA SER A 73 9.06 2.89 -9.77
C SER A 73 9.05 2.58 -8.28
N ILE A 74 10.16 2.86 -7.60
CA ILE A 74 10.32 2.61 -6.16
C ILE A 74 10.67 3.93 -5.48
N SER A 75 9.85 4.34 -4.51
CA SER A 75 10.22 5.39 -3.56
C SER A 75 10.90 4.76 -2.35
N PRO A 76 12.19 5.03 -2.08
CA PRO A 76 12.77 4.72 -0.78
C PRO A 76 12.01 5.43 0.34
N LEU A 77 11.95 4.82 1.51
CA LEU A 77 11.51 5.43 2.76
C LEU A 77 12.69 5.42 3.72
N THR A 78 13.42 6.53 3.80
CA THR A 78 14.70 6.60 4.50
C THR A 78 14.56 7.37 5.79
N LEU A 79 14.82 6.71 6.93
CA LEU A 79 15.02 7.37 8.21
C LEU A 79 16.37 8.11 8.21
N GLU A 80 16.36 9.37 7.80
CA GLU A 80 17.52 10.27 7.76
C GLU A 80 18.03 10.60 9.17
N GLN A 81 17.09 10.70 10.12
CA GLN A 81 17.41 10.96 11.51
C GLN A 81 16.48 10.15 12.42
N VAL A 82 17.07 9.55 13.45
CA VAL A 82 16.36 8.99 14.58
C VAL A 82 17.12 9.38 15.84
N LYS A 83 16.59 10.31 16.62
CA LYS A 83 17.13 10.70 17.92
C LYS A 83 16.15 10.25 18.99
N PHE A 84 16.55 9.31 19.82
CA PHE A 84 15.80 8.96 21.02
C PHE A 84 16.51 9.51 22.24
N ASN A 85 15.75 10.07 23.16
CA ASN A 85 16.22 10.49 24.48
C ASN A 85 15.48 9.67 25.55
N GLY A 86 16.20 9.25 26.59
CA GLY A 86 15.69 8.36 27.63
C GLY A 86 16.33 6.97 27.49
N GLY A 87 17.08 6.58 28.52
CA GLY A 87 17.72 5.26 28.59
C GLY A 87 18.80 4.97 27.56
N ALA A 88 19.49 3.84 27.74
CA ALA A 88 20.44 3.33 26.76
C ALA A 88 19.67 2.59 25.66
N ILE A 89 19.25 3.32 24.63
CA ILE A 89 19.00 2.71 23.32
C ILE A 89 20.34 2.18 22.80
N LEU A 90 20.50 0.86 22.75
CA LEU A 90 21.61 0.25 22.01
C LEU A 90 21.51 0.68 20.54
N PRO A 91 22.62 0.84 19.80
CA PRO A 91 22.56 1.15 18.38
C PRO A 91 21.84 0.02 17.66
N GLN A 92 20.53 0.17 17.48
CA GLN A 92 19.73 -0.74 16.69
C GLN A 92 19.94 -0.36 15.24
N GLN A 93 20.17 -1.36 14.39
CA GLN A 93 20.29 -1.14 12.96
C GLN A 93 19.01 -0.46 12.46
N ILE A 94 19.15 0.79 12.01
CA ILE A 94 18.06 1.48 11.31
C ILE A 94 17.81 0.69 10.02
N LEU A 95 16.59 0.18 9.87
CA LEU A 95 16.15 -0.46 8.65
C LEU A 95 15.29 0.52 7.87
N HIS A 96 15.73 0.86 6.66
CA HIS A 96 14.95 1.68 5.74
C HIS A 96 13.86 0.85 5.06
N GLY A 97 12.80 1.53 4.60
CA GLY A 97 11.71 0.92 3.84
C GLY A 97 11.72 1.36 2.38
N SER A 98 10.72 0.91 1.63
CA SER A 98 10.41 1.46 0.31
C SER A 98 8.95 1.18 -0.04
N VAL A 99 8.43 1.96 -0.99
CA VAL A 99 7.12 1.74 -1.61
C VAL A 99 7.34 1.49 -3.09
N LEU A 100 6.84 0.35 -3.58
CA LEU A 100 6.76 0.05 -5.00
C LEU A 100 5.44 0.61 -5.57
N VAL A 101 5.54 1.37 -6.66
CA VAL A 101 4.37 1.88 -7.38
C VAL A 101 3.75 0.75 -8.20
N ILE A 102 2.55 0.34 -7.81
CA ILE A 102 1.73 -0.61 -8.57
C ILE A 102 0.37 0.03 -8.86
N ILE A 103 -0.11 -0.13 -10.10
CA ILE A 103 -1.44 0.30 -10.51
C ILE A 103 -2.21 -0.95 -10.95
N PRO A 104 -3.36 -1.27 -10.31
CA PRO A 104 -4.18 -2.39 -10.73
C PRO A 104 -4.69 -2.20 -12.17
N GLU A 105 -4.46 -3.19 -13.01
CA GLU A 105 -4.92 -3.20 -14.40
C GLU A 105 -5.54 -4.55 -14.74
N ILE A 106 -6.61 -4.53 -15.54
CA ILE A 106 -7.26 -5.72 -16.11
C ILE A 106 -7.39 -5.54 -17.61
N SER A 107 -7.06 -6.57 -18.38
CA SER A 107 -7.24 -6.62 -19.82
C SER A 107 -7.97 -7.88 -20.28
N LEU A 108 -8.78 -7.75 -21.32
CA LEU A 108 -9.54 -8.83 -21.95
C LEU A 108 -9.10 -9.04 -23.39
N SER A 109 -8.93 -10.30 -23.81
CA SER A 109 -8.59 -10.66 -25.18
C SER A 109 -9.39 -11.88 -25.67
N PRO A 110 -10.26 -11.74 -26.68
CA PRO A 110 -10.64 -10.48 -27.33
C PRO A 110 -11.49 -9.59 -26.42
N SER A 111 -11.47 -8.27 -26.62
CA SER A 111 -12.29 -7.32 -25.87
C SER A 111 -13.78 -7.33 -26.28
N LYS A 112 -14.11 -7.99 -27.39
CA LYS A 112 -15.47 -8.25 -27.88
C LYS A 112 -15.49 -9.61 -28.55
N ALA A 113 -16.49 -10.44 -28.21
CA ALA A 113 -16.76 -11.67 -28.92
C ALA A 113 -18.25 -12.05 -28.79
N PRO A 114 -18.77 -12.91 -29.68
CA PRO A 114 -20.13 -13.45 -29.56
C PRO A 114 -20.30 -14.28 -28.28
N PRO A 115 -21.56 -14.50 -27.82
CA PRO A 115 -21.85 -15.43 -26.74
C PRO A 115 -21.17 -16.80 -26.95
N LEU A 116 -20.81 -17.46 -25.85
CA LEU A 116 -20.13 -18.76 -25.78
C LEU A 116 -18.66 -18.79 -26.25
N SER A 117 -18.14 -17.66 -26.75
CA SER A 117 -16.73 -17.51 -27.13
C SER A 117 -15.83 -17.50 -25.90
N ASP A 118 -14.62 -18.04 -26.04
CA ASP A 118 -13.57 -17.98 -25.01
C ASP A 118 -12.90 -16.59 -25.00
N VAL A 119 -12.76 -16.02 -23.81
CA VAL A 119 -12.08 -14.75 -23.56
C VAL A 119 -11.01 -14.97 -22.51
N ALA A 120 -9.78 -14.56 -22.82
CA ALA A 120 -8.71 -14.47 -21.85
C ALA A 120 -8.85 -13.20 -21.02
N ILE A 121 -8.70 -13.32 -19.71
CA ILE A 121 -8.60 -12.22 -18.76
C ILE A 121 -7.24 -12.28 -18.07
N THR A 122 -6.53 -11.16 -18.12
CA THR A 122 -5.27 -10.96 -17.42
C THR A 122 -5.36 -9.74 -16.54
N GLY A 123 -4.68 -9.74 -15.41
CA GLY A 123 -4.49 -8.53 -14.63
C GLY A 123 -3.23 -8.57 -13.78
N SER A 124 -2.82 -7.38 -13.35
CA SER A 124 -1.59 -7.13 -12.60
C SER A 124 -1.75 -5.92 -11.69
N GLY A 125 -0.83 -5.77 -10.73
CA GLY A 125 -0.82 -4.62 -9.82
C GLY A 125 -1.82 -4.72 -8.67
N PHE A 126 -2.41 -5.90 -8.47
CA PHE A 126 -3.26 -6.23 -7.33
C PHE A 126 -2.45 -6.70 -6.12
N PRO A 127 -3.02 -6.71 -4.91
CA PRO A 127 -2.37 -7.35 -3.76
C PRO A 127 -2.06 -8.84 -4.05
N PRO A 128 -0.93 -9.37 -3.55
CA PRO A 128 -0.59 -10.79 -3.68
C PRO A 128 -1.61 -11.71 -3.01
N ASN A 129 -1.96 -12.83 -3.67
CA ASN A 129 -2.90 -13.85 -3.18
C ASN A 129 -4.32 -13.35 -2.87
N GLU A 130 -4.76 -12.27 -3.53
CA GLU A 130 -6.09 -11.69 -3.36
C GLU A 130 -7.13 -12.43 -4.23
N PRO A 131 -8.34 -12.71 -3.72
CA PRO A 131 -9.42 -13.30 -4.50
C PRO A 131 -9.89 -12.38 -5.63
N ILE A 132 -10.21 -12.99 -6.78
CA ILE A 132 -10.72 -12.30 -7.96
C ILE A 132 -12.04 -12.95 -8.38
N THR A 133 -13.04 -12.13 -8.65
CA THR A 133 -14.35 -12.60 -9.10
C THR A 133 -14.81 -11.83 -10.33
N VAL A 134 -14.89 -12.51 -11.47
CA VAL A 134 -15.49 -11.95 -12.68
C VAL A 134 -16.99 -12.24 -12.64
N ARG A 135 -17.80 -11.20 -12.82
CA ARG A 135 -19.25 -11.29 -12.80
C ARG A 135 -19.86 -10.90 -14.14
N PHE A 136 -20.92 -11.58 -14.51
CA PHE A 136 -21.81 -11.14 -15.58
C PHE A 136 -23.18 -10.91 -14.95
N GLU A 137 -23.63 -9.66 -15.00
CA GLU A 137 -24.77 -9.19 -14.19
C GLU A 137 -24.54 -9.54 -12.71
N ASP A 138 -25.44 -10.31 -12.10
CA ASP A 138 -25.32 -10.76 -10.70
C ASP A 138 -24.67 -12.14 -10.55
N THR A 139 -24.25 -12.78 -11.65
CA THR A 139 -23.70 -14.14 -11.64
C THR A 139 -22.18 -14.15 -11.70
N ASP A 140 -21.54 -14.86 -10.77
CA ASP A 140 -20.10 -15.11 -10.79
C ASP A 140 -19.79 -16.14 -11.89
N ILE A 141 -19.01 -15.76 -12.89
CA ILE A 141 -18.66 -16.62 -14.03
C ILE A 141 -17.23 -17.15 -13.95
N LEU A 142 -16.38 -16.52 -13.12
CA LEU A 142 -15.04 -16.98 -12.83
C LEU A 142 -14.64 -16.52 -11.43
N SER A 143 -14.13 -17.45 -10.63
CA SER A 143 -13.49 -17.16 -9.36
C SER A 143 -12.06 -17.67 -9.39
N SER A 144 -11.10 -16.82 -9.05
CA SER A 144 -9.69 -17.18 -8.93
C SER A 144 -8.99 -16.32 -7.88
N SER A 145 -7.66 -16.27 -7.93
CA SER A 145 -6.84 -15.40 -7.10
C SER A 145 -5.65 -14.88 -7.89
N THR A 146 -5.08 -13.76 -7.45
CA THR A 146 -3.75 -13.33 -7.87
C THR A 146 -2.68 -14.32 -7.39
N ASP A 147 -1.54 -14.34 -8.06
CA ASP A 147 -0.34 -15.04 -7.60
C ASP A 147 0.41 -14.22 -6.53
N GLY A 148 1.55 -14.75 -6.06
CA GLY A 148 2.40 -14.07 -5.08
C GLY A 148 3.00 -12.75 -5.56
N ASN A 149 2.82 -12.38 -6.84
CA ASN A 149 3.27 -11.14 -7.44
C ASN A 149 2.09 -10.22 -7.82
N GLY A 150 0.86 -10.54 -7.39
CA GLY A 150 -0.31 -9.71 -7.69
C GLY A 150 -0.80 -9.81 -9.13
N LYS A 151 -0.48 -10.90 -9.84
CA LYS A 151 -0.88 -11.15 -11.23
C LYS A 151 -1.86 -12.30 -11.35
N PHE A 152 -2.70 -12.29 -12.39
CA PHE A 152 -3.52 -13.43 -12.75
C PHE A 152 -3.71 -13.54 -14.25
N SER A 153 -3.95 -14.76 -14.72
CA SER A 153 -4.29 -15.06 -16.12
C SER A 153 -5.22 -16.27 -16.16
N ARG A 154 -6.42 -16.08 -16.70
CA ARG A 154 -7.48 -17.10 -16.79
C ARG A 154 -8.25 -16.94 -18.09
N SER A 155 -9.08 -17.93 -18.40
CA SER A 155 -10.06 -17.84 -19.48
C SER A 155 -11.44 -18.17 -18.96
N PHE A 156 -12.46 -17.53 -19.51
CA PHE A 156 -13.86 -17.83 -19.26
C PHE A 156 -14.65 -17.75 -20.57
N LYS A 157 -15.85 -18.33 -20.58
CA LYS A 157 -16.78 -18.22 -21.72
C LYS A 157 -17.75 -17.08 -21.51
N ILE A 158 -18.01 -16.31 -22.57
CA ILE A 158 -19.08 -15.31 -22.56
C ILE A 158 -20.42 -16.04 -22.33
N PRO A 159 -21.23 -15.65 -21.34
CA PRO A 159 -22.55 -16.25 -21.13
C PRO A 159 -23.46 -16.13 -22.35
N ASP A 160 -24.36 -17.10 -22.51
CA ASP A 160 -25.36 -17.10 -23.58
C ASP A 160 -26.51 -16.13 -23.26
N ALA A 161 -26.24 -14.83 -23.38
CA ALA A 161 -27.20 -13.77 -23.15
C ALA A 161 -27.06 -12.67 -24.24
N PRO A 162 -28.15 -12.27 -24.90
CA PRO A 162 -28.08 -11.26 -25.96
C PRO A 162 -27.79 -9.86 -25.41
N GLY A 163 -26.67 -9.26 -25.85
CA GLY A 163 -26.48 -7.80 -25.90
C GLY A 163 -26.12 -7.07 -24.60
N VAL A 164 -25.67 -7.76 -23.54
CA VAL A 164 -25.32 -7.14 -22.26
C VAL A 164 -23.80 -6.99 -22.09
N ALA A 165 -23.35 -5.87 -21.53
CA ALA A 165 -21.94 -5.63 -21.23
C ALA A 165 -21.47 -6.45 -20.01
N LEU A 166 -20.31 -7.09 -20.13
CA LEU A 166 -19.64 -7.76 -19.01
C LEU A 166 -18.98 -6.71 -18.11
N SER A 167 -19.19 -6.81 -16.79
CA SER A 167 -18.50 -5.98 -15.79
C SER A 167 -17.50 -6.82 -15.03
N VAL A 168 -16.21 -6.52 -15.19
CA VAL A 168 -15.15 -7.22 -14.46
C VAL A 168 -14.79 -6.41 -13.22
N SER A 169 -14.89 -7.03 -12.04
CA SER A 169 -14.39 -6.46 -10.79
C SER A 169 -13.28 -7.33 -10.22
N ALA A 170 -12.18 -6.73 -9.79
CA ALA A 170 -11.27 -7.34 -8.84
C ALA A 170 -11.32 -6.46 -7.58
N ARG A 171 -11.37 -7.08 -6.40
CA ARG A 171 -11.39 -6.39 -5.12
C ARG A 171 -10.01 -6.48 -4.49
#